data_AF-A0A812TC75-F1
#
_entry.id   AF-A0A812TC75-F1
#
_cell.length_a   1.000
_cell.length_b   1.000
_cell.length_c   1.000
_cell.angle_alpha   90.00
_cell.angle_beta   90.00
_cell.angle_gamma   90.00
#
_symmetry.space_group_name_H-M   'P 1'
#
loop_
_entity.id
_entity.type
_entity.pdbx_description
1 polymer ?
#
loop_
_entity_poly.entity_id
_entity_poly.type
_entity_poly.pdbx_seq_one_letter_code
_entity_poly.pdbx_strand_id
1 'polypeptide(L)'
;MPCSPQGGRDGCDWVDISLVDGYTVPFKFEIHGTCYDADNHLMNASQKIVDCSKLSVDDCPRSETLNASEGEGNLTVDLQVQHPTASMAAGCYSPCSKLTLNQWTTVRASWHNLGMWSREYCCPTPPVSPTACRNGSAKLSKYVGAIHRMCPGVYGYSYDDGIGLITCEATSTYSFTVGCPATAKKAHAKAPSRHHAHRNESNVSTAKPEQVHDLPRAHVDSTIRQQVHHAPRPKLSQKTLPRSSSKDLPPPGTKDKNHTAEEASKKKLPQKNKTLEQKPSAKKLAEKKQSQESLEERRLRNALPELI
;
A
#
# COMPACT_ATOMS: atom_id res chain seq x y z
N MET A 1 -16.89 -12.28 -13.80
CA MET A 1 -16.81 -11.75 -12.43
C MET A 1 -18.22 -11.79 -11.87
N PRO A 2 -18.51 -12.54 -10.79
CA PRO A 2 -19.86 -12.66 -10.28
C PRO A 2 -20.20 -11.46 -9.39
N CYS A 3 -20.26 -10.29 -10.02
CA CYS A 3 -21.34 -9.34 -9.79
C CYS A 3 -22.13 -9.34 -11.09
N SER A 4 -23.14 -10.21 -11.21
CA SER A 4 -24.05 -10.15 -12.34
C SER A 4 -25.19 -9.21 -11.95
N PRO A 5 -25.48 -8.13 -12.71
CA PRO A 5 -26.50 -7.13 -12.38
C PRO A 5 -27.95 -7.65 -12.50
N GLN A 6 -28.18 -8.93 -12.26
CA GLN A 6 -29.47 -9.58 -12.48
C GLN A 6 -30.37 -9.59 -11.22
N GLY A 7 -29.89 -9.03 -10.09
CA GLY A 7 -30.55 -9.11 -8.77
C GLY A 7 -31.05 -7.80 -8.17
N GLY A 8 -31.12 -6.69 -8.92
CA GLY A 8 -31.83 -5.47 -8.49
C GLY A 8 -31.09 -4.54 -7.51
N ARG A 9 -29.79 -4.74 -7.28
CA ARG A 9 -28.87 -3.69 -6.81
C ARG A 9 -27.58 -3.77 -7.65
N ASP A 10 -27.49 -2.91 -8.65
CA ASP A 10 -26.51 -2.98 -9.74
C ASP A 10 -25.11 -2.47 -9.35
N GLY A 11 -24.52 -2.99 -8.27
CA GLY A 11 -23.21 -2.54 -7.80
C GLY A 11 -22.38 -3.63 -7.12
N CYS A 12 -21.05 -3.50 -7.23
CA CYS A 12 -20.12 -4.12 -6.30
C CYS A 12 -19.43 -3.02 -5.52
N ASP A 13 -19.08 -3.33 -4.28
CA ASP A 13 -18.15 -2.50 -3.53
C ASP A 13 -16.73 -3.00 -3.78
N TRP A 14 -15.80 -2.07 -3.98
CA TRP A 14 -14.37 -2.33 -4.02
C TRP A 14 -13.78 -1.71 -2.76
N VAL A 15 -13.23 -2.57 -1.91
CA VAL A 15 -12.80 -2.20 -0.57
C VAL A 15 -11.31 -2.50 -0.45
N ASP A 16 -10.56 -1.50 0.00
CA ASP A 16 -9.19 -1.65 0.42
C ASP A 16 -8.96 -1.04 1.80
N ILE A 17 -7.95 -1.58 2.49
CA ILE A 17 -7.43 -1.01 3.72
C ILE A 17 -5.97 -0.66 3.46
N SER A 18 -5.67 0.63 3.53
CA SER A 18 -4.38 1.17 3.12
C SER A 18 -3.72 1.96 4.25
N LEU A 19 -2.45 1.62 4.49
CA LEU A 19 -1.49 2.37 5.30
C LEU A 19 -0.34 2.89 4.43
N VAL A 20 -0.58 3.04 3.12
CA VAL A 20 0.36 3.65 2.16
C VAL A 20 0.73 5.06 2.58
N ASP A 21 -0.16 5.77 3.25
CA ASP A 21 0.06 7.15 3.68
C ASP A 21 0.64 7.28 5.10
N GLY A 22 0.76 6.18 5.85
CA GLY A 22 1.06 6.20 7.27
C GLY A 22 -0.12 5.76 8.14
N TYR A 23 0.02 5.89 9.45
CA TYR A 23 -1.04 5.64 10.42
C TYR A 23 -0.93 6.54 11.64
N THR A 24 -2.06 6.77 12.31
CA THR A 24 -2.15 7.58 13.54
C THR A 24 -2.79 6.84 14.70
N VAL A 25 -3.72 5.91 14.42
CA VAL A 25 -4.48 5.18 15.43
C VAL A 25 -4.63 3.70 15.05
N PRO A 26 -4.68 2.80 16.04
CA PRO A 26 -5.08 1.42 15.79
C PRO A 26 -6.55 1.34 15.38
N PHE A 27 -6.91 0.32 14.62
CA PHE A 27 -8.30 0.11 14.20
C PHE A 27 -8.59 -1.36 13.91
N LYS A 28 -9.88 -1.69 13.76
CA LYS A 28 -10.36 -2.98 13.29
C LYS A 28 -11.44 -2.74 12.24
N PHE A 29 -11.37 -3.46 11.12
CA PHE A 29 -12.34 -3.40 10.05
C PHE A 29 -12.94 -4.79 9.81
N GLU A 30 -14.27 -4.87 9.77
CA GLU A 30 -15.01 -6.11 9.64
C GLU A 30 -16.03 -6.00 8.50
N ILE A 31 -16.06 -7.02 7.65
CA ILE A 31 -16.92 -7.10 6.47
C ILE A 31 -18.00 -8.16 6.69
N HIS A 32 -19.25 -7.75 6.57
CA HIS A 32 -20.40 -8.63 6.70
C HIS A 32 -21.12 -8.74 5.36
N GLY A 33 -21.10 -9.90 4.73
CA GLY A 33 -21.68 -10.13 3.40
C GLY A 33 -20.89 -11.15 2.58
N THR A 34 -21.20 -11.23 1.28
CA THR A 34 -20.46 -12.08 0.33
C THR A 34 -19.39 -11.23 -0.34
N CYS A 35 -18.13 -11.64 -0.18
CA CYS A 35 -16.99 -10.94 -0.75
C CYS A 35 -15.99 -11.91 -1.34
N TYR A 36 -15.22 -11.42 -2.29
CA TYR A 36 -14.23 -12.13 -3.06
C TYR A 36 -12.88 -11.42 -2.94
N ASP A 37 -11.80 -12.20 -2.89
CA ASP A 37 -10.44 -11.67 -2.97
C ASP A 37 -10.09 -11.24 -4.41
N ALA A 38 -8.88 -10.71 -4.59
CA ALA A 38 -8.37 -10.27 -5.89
C ALA A 38 -8.31 -11.38 -6.96
N ASP A 39 -8.25 -12.65 -6.54
CA ASP A 39 -8.25 -13.83 -7.41
C ASP A 39 -9.67 -14.40 -7.62
N ASN A 40 -10.70 -13.68 -7.16
CA ASN A 40 -12.12 -14.05 -7.27
C ASN A 40 -12.48 -15.32 -6.47
N HIS A 41 -11.77 -15.62 -5.38
CA HIS A 41 -12.16 -16.65 -4.43
C HIS A 41 -13.06 -16.08 -3.35
N LEU A 42 -14.09 -16.85 -2.95
CA LEU A 42 -14.99 -16.46 -1.87
C LEU A 42 -14.22 -16.37 -0.55
N MET A 43 -14.27 -15.20 0.09
CA MET A 43 -13.60 -14.96 1.37
C MET A 43 -14.30 -15.69 2.51
N ASN A 44 -13.51 -16.36 3.35
CA ASN A 44 -13.98 -16.94 4.61
C ASN A 44 -14.12 -15.87 5.72
N ALA A 45 -14.69 -16.25 6.87
CA ALA A 45 -14.92 -15.32 7.98
C ALA A 45 -13.65 -14.65 8.52
N SER A 46 -12.53 -15.38 8.58
CA SER A 46 -11.25 -14.82 9.06
C SER A 46 -10.63 -13.82 8.09
N GLN A 47 -10.84 -14.00 6.78
CA GLN A 47 -10.37 -13.06 5.76
C GLN A 47 -11.17 -11.76 5.74
N LYS A 48 -12.40 -11.77 6.27
CA LYS A 48 -13.29 -10.59 6.35
C LYS A 48 -13.00 -9.68 7.54
N ILE A 49 -11.95 -9.98 8.31
CA ILE A 49 -11.54 -9.21 9.47
C ILE A 49 -10.11 -8.72 9.24
N VAL A 50 -9.95 -7.40 9.22
CA VAL A 50 -8.65 -6.74 9.24
C VAL A 50 -8.46 -6.15 10.63
N ASP A 51 -7.64 -6.80 11.44
CA ASP A 51 -7.36 -6.39 12.81
C ASP A 51 -6.00 -5.69 12.91
N CYS A 52 -6.05 -4.35 12.85
CA CYS A 52 -4.92 -3.47 13.06
C CYS A 52 -4.85 -2.92 14.51
N SER A 53 -5.45 -3.62 15.48
CA SER A 53 -5.46 -3.17 16.89
C SER A 53 -4.08 -3.12 17.53
N LYS A 54 -3.10 -3.81 16.94
CA LYS A 54 -1.70 -3.81 17.38
C LYS A 54 -0.86 -2.68 16.79
N LEU A 55 -1.41 -1.83 15.92
CA LEU A 55 -0.69 -0.65 15.44
C LEU A 55 -0.32 0.23 16.64
N SER A 56 0.97 0.52 16.78
CA SER A 56 1.51 1.38 17.82
C SER A 56 2.50 2.36 17.22
N VAL A 57 2.36 3.64 17.58
CA VAL A 57 3.32 4.68 17.16
C VAL A 57 4.73 4.41 17.74
N ASP A 58 4.83 3.65 18.84
CA ASP A 58 6.10 3.24 19.42
C ASP A 58 6.88 2.25 18.53
N ASP A 59 6.17 1.48 17.70
CA ASP A 59 6.76 0.57 16.72
C ASP A 59 7.12 1.26 15.39
N CYS A 60 6.91 2.57 15.29
CA CYS A 60 7.29 3.35 14.12
C CYS A 60 8.83 3.45 13.98
N PRO A 61 9.41 3.12 12.80
CA PRO A 61 10.86 3.15 12.62
C PRO A 61 11.46 4.55 12.82
N ARG A 62 12.42 4.66 13.75
CA ARG A 62 13.17 5.90 14.01
C ARG A 62 14.45 6.06 13.18
N SER A 63 14.80 5.03 12.42
CA SER A 63 16.01 4.96 11.60
C SER A 63 15.70 4.18 10.33
N GLU A 64 14.77 4.70 9.53
CA GLU A 64 14.47 4.17 8.20
C GLU A 64 15.56 4.62 7.24
N THR A 65 16.08 3.68 6.45
CA THR A 65 17.10 3.99 5.44
C THR A 65 16.40 4.14 4.09
N LEU A 66 16.30 5.39 3.65
CA LEU A 66 15.79 5.75 2.34
C LEU A 66 16.95 5.76 1.35
N ASN A 67 16.94 4.80 0.42
CA ASN A 67 17.94 4.75 -0.64
C ASN A 67 17.70 5.95 -1.55
N ALA A 68 18.74 6.76 -1.75
CA ALA A 68 18.70 7.72 -2.82
C ALA A 68 18.93 7.03 -4.15
N SER A 69 18.57 7.73 -5.21
CA SER A 69 19.07 7.42 -6.54
C SER A 69 20.59 7.34 -6.60
N GLU A 70 21.09 6.63 -7.61
CA GLU A 70 22.52 6.41 -7.85
C GLU A 70 23.35 7.69 -7.64
N GLY A 71 24.22 7.67 -6.63
CA GLY A 71 25.20 8.74 -6.36
C GLY A 71 24.89 9.68 -5.21
N GLU A 72 23.68 9.70 -4.64
CA GLU A 72 23.29 10.64 -3.57
C GLU A 72 23.40 10.05 -2.14
N GLY A 73 23.80 8.79 -2.01
CA GLY A 73 23.98 8.11 -0.72
C GLY A 73 22.67 7.77 -0.02
N ASN A 74 22.73 7.06 1.10
CA ASN A 74 21.51 6.68 1.83
C ASN A 74 21.12 7.77 2.83
N LEU A 75 19.84 8.14 2.88
CA LEU A 75 19.29 9.03 3.88
C LEU A 75 18.66 8.22 5.02
N THR A 76 19.10 8.45 6.26
CA THR A 76 18.43 7.87 7.42
C THR A 76 17.44 8.87 8.00
N VAL A 77 16.17 8.48 8.12
CA VAL A 77 15.09 9.34 8.64
C VAL A 77 14.36 8.70 9.83
N ASP A 78 13.83 9.55 10.70
CA ASP A 78 12.79 9.18 11.67
C ASP A 78 11.41 9.30 11.01
N LEU A 79 10.65 8.20 10.97
CA LEU A 79 9.31 8.18 10.42
C LEU A 79 8.25 8.60 11.43
N GLN A 80 8.59 8.80 12.70
CA GLN A 80 7.64 9.31 13.68
C GLN A 80 7.16 10.71 13.30
N VAL A 81 5.85 10.88 13.38
CA VAL A 81 5.16 12.15 13.23
C VAL A 81 5.20 12.82 14.60
N GLN A 82 6.03 13.83 14.79
CA GLN A 82 6.11 14.53 16.08
C GLN A 82 4.99 15.57 16.20
N HIS A 83 4.25 15.56 17.30
CA HIS A 83 3.25 16.60 17.56
C HIS A 83 3.95 17.96 17.75
N PRO A 84 3.48 19.07 17.14
CA PRO A 84 4.22 20.33 17.14
C PRO A 84 4.38 20.95 18.54
N THR A 85 3.43 20.69 19.44
CA THR A 85 3.42 21.26 20.81
C THR A 85 3.54 20.21 21.90
N ALA A 86 3.39 18.92 21.58
CA ALA A 86 3.49 17.86 22.55
C ALA A 86 4.75 17.06 22.23
N SER A 87 5.59 16.80 23.23
CA SER A 87 6.84 16.02 23.04
C SER A 87 6.57 14.52 22.82
N MET A 88 5.51 14.18 22.10
CA MET A 88 5.08 12.83 21.80
C MET A 88 4.81 12.67 20.30
N ALA A 89 5.04 11.47 19.81
CA ALA A 89 4.70 11.11 18.45
C ALA A 89 3.16 10.96 18.30
N ALA A 90 2.59 11.61 17.30
CA ALA A 90 1.17 11.59 16.95
C ALA A 90 0.82 10.54 15.89
N GLY A 91 1.81 9.91 15.27
CA GLY A 91 1.62 8.96 14.19
C GLY A 91 2.94 8.47 13.59
N CYS A 92 2.84 7.76 12.48
CA CYS A 92 3.96 7.23 11.73
C CYS A 92 3.76 7.50 10.24
N TYR A 93 4.72 8.18 9.61
CA TYR A 93 4.76 8.31 8.16
C TYR A 93 5.11 6.98 7.52
N SER A 94 4.51 6.69 6.37
CA SER A 94 5.14 5.79 5.41
C SER A 94 6.39 6.46 4.80
N PRO A 95 7.34 5.70 4.23
CA PRO A 95 8.46 6.26 3.48
C PRO A 95 8.02 7.24 2.38
N CYS A 96 6.96 6.91 1.63
CA CYS A 96 6.42 7.81 0.60
C CYS A 96 5.93 9.12 1.22
N SER A 97 5.07 9.05 2.24
CA SER A 97 4.50 10.24 2.88
C SER A 97 5.55 11.08 3.57
N LYS A 98 6.62 10.49 4.11
CA LYS A 98 7.75 11.24 4.68
C LYS A 98 8.44 12.12 3.63
N LEU A 99 8.51 11.63 2.38
CA LEU A 99 9.16 12.32 1.26
C LEU A 99 8.23 13.32 0.55
N THR A 100 6.91 13.11 0.60
CA THR A 100 5.93 13.89 -0.18
C THR A 100 5.08 14.84 0.65
N LEU A 101 4.79 14.51 1.92
CA LEU A 101 3.97 15.35 2.79
C LEU A 101 4.83 16.37 3.53
N ASN A 102 4.27 17.58 3.69
CA ASN A 102 4.90 18.71 4.38
C ASN A 102 4.35 18.95 5.79
N GLN A 103 3.39 18.13 6.21
CA GLN A 103 2.71 18.25 7.49
C GLN A 103 3.73 17.94 8.59
N TRP A 104 3.89 18.79 9.61
CA TRP A 104 4.68 18.50 10.82
C TRP A 104 6.12 17.95 10.61
N THR A 105 6.72 18.15 9.44
CA THR A 105 8.10 17.72 9.17
C THR A 105 9.09 18.85 9.47
N THR A 106 10.24 18.50 10.04
CA THR A 106 11.40 19.39 10.14
C THR A 106 12.25 19.36 8.87
N VAL A 107 11.95 18.44 7.95
CA VAL A 107 12.61 18.32 6.65
C VAL A 107 12.15 19.52 5.82
N ARG A 108 13.06 20.47 5.59
CA ARG A 108 12.78 21.73 4.89
C ARG A 108 11.90 21.50 3.66
N ALA A 109 10.84 22.29 3.51
CA ALA A 109 9.94 22.24 2.35
C ALA A 109 10.65 22.39 0.98
N SER A 110 11.94 22.75 0.94
CA SER A 110 12.77 22.74 -0.26
C SER A 110 12.98 21.35 -0.88
N TRP A 111 12.69 20.26 -0.17
CA TRP A 111 12.82 18.89 -0.68
C TRP A 111 11.56 18.38 -1.41
N HIS A 112 10.49 19.17 -1.59
CA HIS A 112 9.30 18.69 -2.31
C HIS A 112 9.51 18.39 -3.81
N ASN A 113 10.73 18.57 -4.32
CA ASN A 113 11.18 18.13 -5.65
C ASN A 113 11.99 16.81 -5.60
N LEU A 114 11.70 15.91 -4.66
CA LEU A 114 12.29 14.56 -4.55
C LEU A 114 11.83 13.61 -5.66
N GLY A 115 11.68 14.10 -6.88
CA GLY A 115 11.17 13.37 -8.03
C GLY A 115 11.94 12.10 -8.33
N MET A 116 13.15 11.88 -7.78
CA MET A 116 13.86 10.59 -7.88
C MET A 116 13.70 9.70 -6.65
N TRP A 117 13.78 10.27 -5.44
CA TRP A 117 13.76 9.51 -4.18
C TRP A 117 12.36 8.98 -3.86
N SER A 118 11.34 9.83 -4.04
CA SER A 118 9.96 9.44 -3.77
C SER A 118 9.47 8.39 -4.75
N ARG A 119 10.03 8.29 -5.97
CA ARG A 119 9.60 7.31 -6.97
C ARG A 119 9.73 5.87 -6.48
N GLU A 120 10.80 5.56 -5.76
CA GLU A 120 11.03 4.19 -5.31
C GLU A 120 10.08 3.77 -4.19
N TYR A 121 9.62 4.71 -3.37
CA TYR A 121 8.74 4.46 -2.23
C TYR A 121 7.25 4.73 -2.51
N CYS A 122 6.94 5.68 -3.39
CA CYS A 122 5.58 6.06 -3.79
C CYS A 122 5.09 5.28 -5.02
N CYS A 123 6.02 4.74 -5.81
CA CYS A 123 5.73 3.91 -6.98
C CYS A 123 4.75 4.54 -7.98
N PRO A 124 5.01 5.77 -8.49
CA PRO A 124 4.14 6.37 -9.48
C PRO A 124 4.17 5.58 -10.79
N THR A 125 2.99 5.20 -11.28
CA THR A 125 2.80 4.57 -12.60
C THR A 125 2.20 5.57 -13.58
N PRO A 126 2.86 5.92 -14.69
CA PRO A 126 4.29 5.72 -15.01
C PRO A 126 5.21 6.65 -14.18
N PRO A 127 6.55 6.43 -14.14
CA PRO A 127 7.36 5.45 -14.90
C PRO A 127 7.72 4.17 -14.14
N VAL A 128 7.35 4.03 -12.86
CA VAL A 128 7.63 2.82 -12.09
C VAL A 128 6.52 1.82 -12.38
N SER A 129 6.84 0.64 -12.89
CA SER A 129 5.83 -0.41 -13.07
C SER A 129 5.47 -1.05 -11.72
N PRO A 130 4.28 -1.65 -11.57
CA PRO A 130 3.93 -2.42 -10.37
C PRO A 130 4.99 -3.47 -10.01
N THR A 131 5.50 -4.21 -11.00
CA THR A 131 6.57 -5.20 -10.82
C THR A 131 7.87 -4.56 -10.33
N ALA A 132 8.26 -3.41 -10.88
CA ALA A 132 9.45 -2.69 -10.42
C ALA A 132 9.30 -2.22 -8.97
N CYS A 133 8.12 -1.71 -8.59
CA CYS A 133 7.85 -1.31 -7.21
C CYS A 133 7.90 -2.49 -6.23
N ARG A 134 7.26 -3.61 -6.57
CA ARG A 134 7.27 -4.83 -5.72
C ARG A 134 8.67 -5.40 -5.51
N ASN A 135 9.59 -5.11 -6.42
CA ASN A 135 11.00 -5.51 -6.34
C ASN A 135 11.91 -4.41 -5.79
N GLY A 136 11.38 -3.20 -5.53
CA GLY A 136 12.13 -2.03 -5.10
C GLY A 136 12.15 -1.82 -3.59
N SER A 137 12.73 -0.70 -3.16
CA SER A 137 12.94 -0.41 -1.72
C SER A 137 11.65 -0.20 -0.92
N ALA A 138 10.51 0.12 -1.54
CA ALA A 138 9.23 0.25 -0.83
C ALA A 138 8.92 -0.99 0.02
N LYS A 139 8.95 -2.17 -0.62
CA LYS A 139 8.67 -3.46 0.03
C LYS A 139 9.68 -3.81 1.12
N LEU A 140 10.94 -3.39 0.95
CA LEU A 140 12.05 -3.74 1.84
C LEU A 140 12.20 -2.77 3.02
N SER A 141 11.39 -1.72 3.09
CA SER A 141 11.44 -0.73 4.17
C SER A 141 11.13 -1.35 5.54
N LYS A 142 11.74 -0.79 6.59
CA LYS A 142 11.43 -1.20 7.97
C LYS A 142 9.97 -0.88 8.30
N TYR A 143 9.41 0.18 7.71
CA TYR A 143 8.00 0.52 7.80
C TYR A 143 7.09 -0.61 7.35
N VAL A 144 7.25 -1.13 6.12
CA VAL A 144 6.41 -2.23 5.60
C VAL A 144 6.57 -3.48 6.47
N GLY A 145 7.80 -3.80 6.89
CA GLY A 145 8.05 -4.89 7.83
C GLY A 145 7.39 -4.71 9.20
N ALA A 146 7.17 -3.47 9.66
CA ALA A 146 6.41 -3.18 10.87
C ALA A 146 4.90 -3.32 10.65
N ILE A 147 4.38 -2.78 9.55
CA ILE A 147 2.97 -2.89 9.18
C ILE A 147 2.55 -4.36 9.06
N HIS A 148 3.29 -5.19 8.32
CA HIS A 148 2.91 -6.60 8.14
C HIS A 148 2.93 -7.43 9.43
N ARG A 149 3.71 -7.02 10.44
CA ARG A 149 3.69 -7.65 11.77
C ARG A 149 2.49 -7.20 12.60
N MET A 150 2.17 -5.90 12.58
CA MET A 150 1.13 -5.31 13.43
C MET A 150 -0.27 -5.43 12.83
N CYS A 151 -0.38 -5.34 11.51
CA CYS A 151 -1.61 -5.45 10.77
C CYS A 151 -1.39 -6.26 9.48
N PRO A 152 -1.43 -7.61 9.56
CA PRO A 152 -1.31 -8.44 8.36
C PRO A 152 -2.51 -8.23 7.42
N GLY A 153 -2.25 -8.22 6.12
CA GLY A 153 -3.31 -8.17 5.10
C GLY A 153 -3.71 -6.76 4.62
N VAL A 154 -3.04 -5.70 5.08
CA VAL A 154 -3.27 -4.32 4.60
C VAL A 154 -2.15 -3.85 3.67
N TYR A 155 -2.43 -2.83 2.85
CA TYR A 155 -1.40 -2.21 2.03
C TYR A 155 -0.44 -1.38 2.88
N GLY A 156 0.82 -1.79 2.98
CA GLY A 156 1.92 -0.99 3.54
C GLY A 156 2.58 -0.06 2.50
N TYR A 157 2.38 -0.32 1.20
CA TYR A 157 2.82 0.51 0.07
C TYR A 157 1.93 0.25 -1.17
N SER A 158 2.06 1.07 -2.23
CA SER A 158 1.10 1.15 -3.35
C SER A 158 0.86 -0.14 -4.16
N TYR A 159 1.72 -1.15 -4.05
CA TYR A 159 1.60 -2.44 -4.75
C TYR A 159 1.85 -3.63 -3.81
N ASP A 160 1.39 -3.49 -2.57
CA ASP A 160 1.49 -4.49 -1.51
C ASP A 160 0.32 -5.47 -1.58
N ASP A 161 0.23 -6.21 -2.69
CA ASP A 161 -0.96 -6.97 -3.10
C ASP A 161 -1.14 -8.30 -2.32
N GLY A 162 -1.14 -8.25 -0.99
CA GLY A 162 -1.42 -9.40 -0.13
C GLY A 162 -2.89 -9.81 -0.14
N ILE A 163 -3.77 -8.94 0.37
CA ILE A 163 -5.25 -9.14 0.44
C ILE A 163 -5.99 -7.90 -0.09
N GLY A 164 -5.25 -6.85 -0.45
CA GLY A 164 -5.74 -5.49 -0.26
C GLY A 164 -6.88 -5.04 -1.18
N LEU A 165 -7.21 -5.76 -2.27
CA LEU A 165 -8.40 -5.47 -3.05
C LEU A 165 -9.46 -6.53 -2.82
N ILE A 166 -10.55 -6.11 -2.16
CA ILE A 166 -11.70 -6.95 -1.85
C ILE A 166 -12.88 -6.47 -2.70
N THR A 167 -13.60 -7.40 -3.33
CA THR A 167 -14.84 -7.11 -4.04
C THR A 167 -16.03 -7.70 -3.29
N CYS A 168 -17.01 -6.89 -2.91
CA CYS A 168 -18.17 -7.32 -2.14
C CYS A 168 -19.49 -7.09 -2.89
N GLU A 169 -20.49 -7.91 -2.60
CA GLU A 169 -21.87 -7.67 -3.06
C GLU A 169 -22.41 -6.35 -2.48
N ALA A 170 -23.27 -5.64 -3.23
CA ALA A 170 -23.88 -4.36 -2.83
C ALA A 170 -24.75 -4.42 -1.55
N THR A 171 -25.04 -5.62 -1.04
CA THR A 171 -25.78 -5.85 0.21
C THR A 171 -24.87 -5.99 1.42
N SER A 172 -23.55 -5.93 1.21
CA SER A 172 -22.56 -6.04 2.29
C SER A 172 -22.63 -4.82 3.22
N THR A 173 -22.28 -5.04 4.48
CA THR A 173 -22.17 -3.99 5.49
C THR A 173 -20.79 -4.04 6.13
N TYR A 174 -20.33 -2.89 6.61
CA TYR A 174 -18.97 -2.72 7.11
C TYR A 174 -19.00 -2.17 8.53
N SER A 175 -18.15 -2.71 9.39
CA SER A 175 -17.92 -2.18 10.73
C SER A 175 -16.47 -1.71 10.85
N PHE A 176 -16.28 -0.44 11.19
CA PHE A 176 -14.97 0.14 11.41
C PHE A 176 -14.88 0.63 12.86
N THR A 177 -13.99 0.03 13.63
CA THR A 177 -13.73 0.39 15.02
C THR A 177 -12.39 1.09 15.12
N VAL A 178 -12.38 2.35 15.53
CA VAL A 178 -11.14 3.07 15.84
C VAL A 178 -10.75 2.79 17.27
N GLY A 179 -9.55 2.26 17.47
CA GLY A 179 -8.97 2.11 18.79
C GLY A 179 -8.49 3.47 19.28
N CYS A 180 -8.95 3.88 20.47
CA CYS A 180 -8.26 4.95 21.17
C CYS A 180 -6.99 4.36 21.76
N PRO A 181 -5.78 4.91 21.50
CA PRO A 181 -4.63 4.59 22.32
C PRO A 181 -5.06 4.95 23.75
N ALA A 182 -5.30 3.95 24.59
CA ALA A 182 -5.73 4.18 25.95
C ALA A 182 -4.67 5.10 26.53
N THR A 183 -5.05 6.36 26.87
CA THR A 183 -4.15 7.33 27.49
C THR A 183 -3.37 6.54 28.50
N ALA A 184 -2.07 6.32 28.27
CA ALA A 184 -1.29 5.41 29.08
C ALA A 184 -1.60 5.79 30.52
N LYS A 185 -2.45 4.99 31.20
CA LYS A 185 -2.90 5.30 32.55
C LYS A 185 -1.60 5.17 33.30
N LYS A 186 -0.94 6.32 33.55
CA LYS A 186 0.45 6.42 33.99
C LYS A 186 0.69 5.25 34.91
N ALA A 187 1.30 4.19 34.37
CA ALA A 187 1.42 2.94 35.08
C ALA A 187 2.22 3.32 36.30
N HIS A 188 1.52 3.28 37.42
CA HIS A 188 1.84 3.83 38.72
C HIS A 188 3.26 4.40 38.80
N ALA A 189 3.36 5.72 38.95
CA ALA A 189 4.45 6.29 39.72
C ALA A 189 4.57 5.42 40.97
N LYS A 190 5.56 4.53 40.98
CA LYS A 190 5.89 3.70 42.12
C LYS A 190 6.21 4.73 43.20
N ALA A 191 5.25 4.93 44.11
CA ALA A 191 5.43 5.86 45.21
C ALA A 191 6.81 5.56 45.81
N PRO A 192 7.71 6.56 45.93
CA PRO A 192 9.01 6.31 46.52
C PRO A 192 8.77 5.67 47.89
N SER A 193 9.21 4.41 48.02
CA SER A 193 9.25 3.74 49.31
C SER A 193 10.10 4.61 50.22
N ARG A 194 9.47 5.30 51.17
CA ARG A 194 10.12 6.02 52.25
C ARG A 194 10.88 5.01 53.09
N HIS A 195 12.13 4.73 52.74
CA HIS A 195 13.12 4.37 53.75
C HIS A 195 13.79 5.65 54.22
N HIS A 196 13.59 5.93 55.50
CA HIS A 196 14.22 6.98 56.28
C HIS A 196 15.72 7.09 56.01
N ALA A 197 16.17 8.25 55.56
CA ALA A 197 17.53 8.72 55.80
C ALA A 197 17.53 10.25 55.91
N HIS A 198 18.37 10.72 56.82
CA HIS A 198 18.36 12.03 57.46
C HIS A 198 18.41 13.23 56.50
N ARG A 199 17.49 14.16 56.80
CA ARG A 199 17.58 15.62 56.74
C ARG A 199 18.99 16.20 56.52
N ASN A 200 19.15 16.95 55.43
CA ASN A 200 19.91 18.19 55.46
C ASN A 200 19.22 19.23 54.57
N GLU A 201 18.70 20.27 55.21
CA GLU A 201 17.99 21.40 54.62
C GLU A 201 18.99 22.37 53.97
N SER A 202 18.73 22.79 52.74
CA SER A 202 19.14 24.10 52.22
C SER A 202 18.29 24.49 51.01
N ASN A 203 17.43 25.49 51.26
CA ASN A 203 16.79 26.45 50.35
C ASN A 203 17.07 26.34 48.85
N VAL A 204 16.03 26.38 48.01
CA VAL A 204 15.88 27.33 46.88
C VAL A 204 14.46 27.31 46.28
N SER A 205 13.81 28.47 46.39
CA SER A 205 12.87 29.16 45.47
C SER A 205 11.82 28.37 44.68
N THR A 206 10.59 28.42 45.18
CA THR A 206 9.32 28.15 44.49
C THR A 206 9.07 29.11 43.32
N ALA A 207 9.06 28.58 42.09
CA ALA A 207 8.41 29.20 40.94
C ALA A 207 7.09 28.47 40.64
N LYS A 208 6.04 29.27 40.45
CA LYS A 208 4.63 28.88 40.29
C LYS A 208 4.40 28.22 38.92
N PRO A 209 3.73 27.05 38.83
CA PRO A 209 3.40 26.47 37.53
C PRO A 209 2.21 27.22 36.91
N GLU A 210 2.43 27.66 35.67
CA GLU A 210 1.47 28.30 34.79
C GLU A 210 0.39 27.30 34.36
N GLN A 211 -0.87 27.71 34.45
CA GLN A 211 -2.03 26.88 34.12
C GLN A 211 -2.10 26.70 32.60
N VAL A 212 -1.88 25.47 32.13
CA VAL A 212 -2.13 25.09 30.74
C VAL A 212 -3.65 24.98 30.57
N HIS A 213 -4.21 25.84 29.73
CA HIS A 213 -5.62 25.81 29.34
C HIS A 213 -5.92 24.51 28.55
N ASP A 214 -6.86 23.72 29.05
CA ASP A 214 -7.47 22.61 28.33
C ASP A 214 -8.17 23.15 27.06
N LEU A 215 -7.70 22.70 25.89
CA LEU A 215 -8.38 22.94 24.63
C LEU A 215 -9.68 22.12 24.56
N PRO A 216 -10.76 22.65 23.95
CA PRO A 216 -12.04 21.98 23.90
C PRO A 216 -11.94 20.67 23.09
N ARG A 217 -12.38 19.57 23.72
CA ARG A 217 -12.67 18.29 23.07
C ARG A 217 -13.61 18.52 21.89
N ALA A 218 -13.10 18.40 20.66
CA ALA A 218 -13.95 18.30 19.48
C ALA A 218 -14.72 16.97 19.57
N HIS A 219 -16.04 17.06 19.70
CA HIS A 219 -16.94 15.93 19.56
C HIS A 219 -16.86 15.46 18.09
N VAL A 220 -16.12 14.37 17.84
CA VAL A 220 -16.14 13.71 16.54
C VAL A 220 -17.38 12.82 16.52
N ASP A 221 -18.50 13.39 16.10
CA ASP A 221 -19.71 12.65 15.79
C ASP A 221 -19.53 12.04 14.39
N SER A 222 -18.92 10.85 14.32
CA SER A 222 -18.62 10.18 13.05
C SER A 222 -19.87 9.49 12.48
N THR A 223 -20.83 10.29 12.02
CA THR A 223 -21.78 9.80 11.03
C THR A 223 -21.14 9.99 9.67
N ILE A 224 -20.43 8.96 9.18
CA ILE A 224 -20.03 8.90 7.77
C ILE A 224 -21.30 8.71 6.94
N ARG A 225 -21.98 9.81 6.60
CA ARG A 225 -22.91 9.83 5.47
C ARG A 225 -22.05 9.82 4.21
N GLN A 226 -22.00 8.68 3.51
CA GLN A 226 -21.62 8.67 2.10
C GLN A 226 -22.51 9.67 1.37
N GLN A 227 -21.97 10.86 1.07
CA GLN A 227 -22.56 11.73 0.05
C GLN A 227 -22.30 11.06 -1.29
N VAL A 228 -23.30 10.31 -1.77
CA VAL A 228 -23.35 9.85 -3.14
C VAL A 228 -23.52 11.09 -4.02
N HIS A 229 -22.41 11.66 -4.49
CA HIS A 229 -22.45 12.69 -5.51
C HIS A 229 -22.89 12.07 -6.84
N HIS A 230 -24.18 12.16 -7.14
CA HIS A 230 -24.67 11.97 -8.50
C HIS A 230 -24.20 13.14 -9.37
N ALA A 231 -23.03 12.98 -9.99
CA ALA A 231 -22.63 13.86 -11.09
C ALA A 231 -23.61 13.66 -12.27
N PRO A 232 -24.21 14.74 -12.83
CA PRO A 232 -24.99 14.62 -14.05
C PRO A 232 -24.08 14.19 -15.20
N ARG A 233 -24.44 13.08 -15.88
CA ARG A 233 -23.74 12.67 -17.11
C ARG A 233 -23.83 13.78 -18.17
N PRO A 234 -22.73 14.15 -18.84
CA PRO A 234 -22.81 15.01 -20.01
C PRO A 234 -23.59 14.27 -21.11
N LYS A 235 -24.61 14.94 -21.67
CA LYS A 235 -25.35 14.45 -22.83
C LYS A 235 -24.39 14.40 -24.02
N LEU A 236 -23.94 13.20 -24.38
CA LEU A 236 -23.17 12.97 -25.59
C LEU A 236 -24.09 13.20 -26.79
N SER A 237 -23.90 14.32 -27.49
CA SER A 237 -24.58 14.64 -28.74
C SER A 237 -24.24 13.57 -29.78
N GLN A 238 -25.21 12.73 -30.12
CA GLN A 238 -25.10 11.77 -31.22
C GLN A 238 -24.96 12.52 -32.53
N LYS A 239 -23.76 12.47 -33.12
CA LYS A 239 -23.50 12.95 -34.48
C LYS A 239 -23.87 11.82 -35.44
N THR A 240 -24.95 12.03 -36.17
CA THR A 240 -25.50 11.11 -37.18
C THR A 240 -24.48 10.85 -38.28
N LEU A 241 -24.07 9.60 -38.48
CA LEU A 241 -23.33 9.15 -39.65
C LEU A 241 -24.30 8.63 -40.72
N PRO A 242 -24.01 8.79 -42.02
CA PRO A 242 -24.92 8.42 -43.09
C PRO A 242 -25.02 6.89 -43.27
N ARG A 243 -26.27 6.50 -43.51
CA ARG A 243 -26.82 5.15 -43.68
C ARG A 243 -26.35 4.55 -45.01
N SER A 244 -25.52 3.53 -44.96
CA SER A 244 -25.17 2.70 -46.13
C SER A 244 -26.26 1.64 -46.37
N SER A 245 -26.57 1.42 -47.64
CA SER A 245 -27.70 0.65 -48.15
C SER A 245 -27.49 -0.87 -47.99
N SER A 246 -28.40 -1.55 -47.28
CA SER A 246 -28.48 -3.01 -47.21
C SER A 246 -29.37 -3.53 -48.35
N LYS A 247 -28.81 -4.40 -49.18
CA LYS A 247 -29.53 -5.24 -50.13
C LYS A 247 -30.14 -6.46 -49.45
N ASP A 248 -31.30 -6.82 -49.95
CA ASP A 248 -32.19 -7.90 -49.53
C ASP A 248 -31.57 -9.31 -49.59
N LEU A 249 -31.93 -10.15 -48.62
CA LEU A 249 -31.83 -11.61 -48.72
C LEU A 249 -33.16 -12.25 -48.25
N PRO A 250 -33.65 -13.29 -48.95
CA PRO A 250 -34.96 -13.91 -48.74
C PRO A 250 -35.00 -14.93 -47.59
N PRO A 251 -36.20 -15.33 -47.12
CA PRO A 251 -36.37 -16.17 -45.94
C PRO A 251 -36.21 -17.67 -46.24
N PRO A 252 -35.80 -18.49 -45.26
CA PRO A 252 -35.69 -19.93 -45.44
C PRO A 252 -37.04 -20.64 -45.20
N GLY A 253 -37.39 -21.49 -46.17
CA GLY A 253 -38.46 -22.47 -46.08
C GLY A 253 -38.03 -23.75 -45.35
N THR A 254 -39.04 -24.44 -44.85
CA THR A 254 -39.03 -25.72 -44.15
C THR A 254 -38.73 -26.91 -45.07
N LYS A 255 -38.05 -27.95 -44.54
CA LYS A 255 -38.45 -29.40 -44.54
C LYS A 255 -37.25 -30.35 -44.38
N ASP A 256 -37.35 -31.19 -43.34
CA ASP A 256 -37.29 -32.66 -43.32
C ASP A 256 -36.24 -33.49 -44.10
N LYS A 257 -35.64 -34.40 -43.31
CA LYS A 257 -35.32 -35.84 -43.55
C LYS A 257 -33.96 -36.25 -44.16
N ASN A 258 -33.34 -37.15 -43.39
CA ASN A 258 -32.71 -38.43 -43.77
C ASN A 258 -31.24 -38.51 -44.24
N HIS A 259 -30.55 -39.44 -43.56
CA HIS A 259 -29.63 -40.47 -44.06
C HIS A 259 -28.18 -40.12 -44.45
N THR A 260 -27.27 -40.72 -43.65
CA THR A 260 -26.07 -41.54 -43.97
C THR A 260 -25.02 -41.10 -45.02
N ALA A 261 -23.77 -41.43 -44.62
CA ALA A 261 -22.58 -41.78 -45.41
C ALA A 261 -21.53 -40.67 -45.66
N GLU A 262 -20.34 -40.94 -45.10
CA GLU A 262 -19.07 -41.08 -45.83
C GLU A 262 -18.68 -39.98 -46.82
N GLU A 263 -17.65 -39.17 -46.50
CA GLU A 263 -16.36 -39.19 -47.20
C GLU A 263 -15.41 -38.09 -46.70
N ALA A 264 -14.13 -38.37 -46.93
CA ALA A 264 -12.97 -37.67 -46.44
C ALA A 264 -12.77 -36.25 -47.00
N SER A 265 -12.24 -35.35 -46.17
CA SER A 265 -11.35 -34.31 -46.69
C SER A 265 -10.33 -33.84 -45.67
N LYS A 266 -9.08 -34.19 -45.95
CA LYS A 266 -7.87 -33.77 -45.24
C LYS A 266 -7.71 -32.25 -45.35
N LYS A 267 -7.66 -31.54 -44.23
CA LYS A 267 -7.00 -30.22 -44.13
C LYS A 267 -5.91 -30.27 -43.07
N LYS A 268 -4.67 -30.21 -43.56
CA LYS A 268 -3.42 -30.03 -42.80
C LYS A 268 -3.50 -28.76 -41.94
N LEU A 269 -3.35 -28.91 -40.63
CA LEU A 269 -2.97 -27.80 -39.74
C LEU A 269 -1.45 -27.56 -39.82
N PRO A 270 -0.98 -26.30 -39.77
CA PRO A 270 0.44 -26.00 -39.66
C PRO A 270 0.96 -26.32 -38.24
N GLN A 271 2.05 -27.09 -38.19
CA GLN A 271 2.80 -27.40 -36.97
C GLN A 271 3.44 -26.12 -36.42
N LYS A 272 3.12 -25.80 -35.15
CA LYS A 272 3.85 -24.80 -34.36
C LYS A 272 5.23 -25.38 -34.00
N ASN A 273 6.29 -24.74 -34.51
CA ASN A 273 7.66 -25.01 -34.09
C ASN A 273 7.83 -24.69 -32.61
N LYS A 274 8.25 -25.72 -31.86
CA LYS A 274 8.59 -25.66 -30.44
C LYS A 274 10.06 -25.22 -30.36
N THR A 275 10.30 -23.94 -30.07
CA THR A 275 11.65 -23.42 -29.83
C THR A 275 12.14 -23.98 -28.49
N LEU A 276 13.07 -24.92 -28.53
CA LEU A 276 13.83 -25.36 -27.36
C LEU A 276 14.73 -24.21 -26.90
N GLU A 277 14.48 -23.67 -25.70
CA GLU A 277 15.47 -22.86 -24.99
C GLU A 277 16.71 -23.71 -24.69
N GLN A 278 17.83 -23.37 -25.32
CA GLN A 278 19.13 -23.92 -24.99
C GLN A 278 19.65 -23.26 -23.71
N LYS A 279 19.76 -24.06 -22.63
CA LYS A 279 20.48 -23.66 -21.41
C LYS A 279 21.90 -23.21 -21.77
N PRO A 280 22.37 -22.05 -21.27
CA PRO A 280 23.72 -21.58 -21.54
C PRO A 280 24.75 -22.58 -20.98
N SER A 281 25.71 -22.95 -21.83
CA SER A 281 26.81 -23.85 -21.47
C SER A 281 27.62 -23.29 -20.30
N ALA A 282 27.99 -24.18 -19.36
CA ALA A 282 28.73 -23.87 -18.13
C ALA A 282 30.01 -23.05 -18.37
N LYS A 283 30.58 -23.14 -19.58
CA LYS A 283 31.75 -22.36 -20.00
C LYS A 283 31.48 -20.84 -20.05
N LYS A 284 30.32 -20.42 -20.52
CA LYS A 284 29.93 -18.98 -20.53
C LYS A 284 29.69 -18.42 -19.14
N LEU A 285 29.32 -19.28 -18.18
CA LEU A 285 29.10 -18.86 -16.80
C LEU A 285 30.43 -18.62 -16.06
N ALA A 286 31.46 -19.41 -16.38
CA ALA A 286 32.80 -19.24 -15.82
C ALA A 286 33.51 -17.97 -16.32
N GLU A 287 33.42 -17.67 -17.63
CA GLU A 287 34.01 -16.46 -18.22
C GLU A 287 33.37 -15.16 -17.66
N LYS A 288 32.06 -15.19 -17.40
CA LYS A 288 31.36 -14.05 -16.79
C LYS A 288 31.80 -13.80 -15.34
N LYS A 289 32.13 -14.86 -14.60
CA LYS A 289 32.60 -14.76 -13.21
C LYS A 289 34.00 -14.19 -13.11
N GLN A 290 34.92 -14.61 -13.98
CA GLN A 290 36.28 -14.04 -14.07
C GLN A 290 36.29 -12.56 -14.46
N SER A 291 35.39 -12.14 -15.36
CA SER A 291 35.29 -10.73 -15.75
C SER A 291 34.83 -9.83 -14.60
N GLN A 292 33.92 -10.32 -13.74
CA GLN A 292 33.45 -9.55 -12.57
C GLN A 292 34.51 -9.41 -11.48
N GLU A 293 35.28 -10.47 -11.18
CA GLU A 293 36.36 -10.39 -10.18
C GLU A 293 37.45 -9.37 -10.59
N SER A 294 37.82 -9.33 -11.87
CA SER A 294 38.82 -8.34 -12.35
C SER A 294 38.35 -6.89 -12.25
N LEU A 295 37.04 -6.66 -12.35
CA LEU A 295 36.45 -5.32 -12.25
C LEU A 295 36.39 -4.84 -10.80
N GLU A 296 36.17 -5.76 -9.86
CA GLU A 296 36.15 -5.46 -8.43
C GLU A 296 37.56 -5.18 -7.88
N GLU A 297 38.58 -5.95 -8.30
CA GLU A 297 39.98 -5.65 -7.96
C GLU A 297 40.43 -4.28 -8.49
N ARG A 298 40.00 -3.88 -9.69
CA ARG A 298 40.30 -2.54 -10.22
C ARG A 298 39.61 -1.44 -9.42
N ARG A 299 38.39 -1.67 -8.94
CA ARG A 299 37.69 -0.70 -8.07
C ARG A 299 38.41 -0.52 -6.74
N LEU A 300 38.86 -1.60 -6.11
CA LEU A 300 39.59 -1.53 -4.84
C LEU A 300 40.94 -0.82 -4.97
N ARG A 301 41.69 -1.04 -6.05
CA ARG A 301 42.97 -0.33 -6.28
C ARG A 301 42.79 1.17 -6.52
N ASN A 302 41.71 1.56 -7.20
CA ASN A 302 41.45 2.97 -7.51
C ASN A 302 40.81 3.74 -6.34
N ALA A 303 40.33 3.05 -5.31
CA ALA A 303 39.75 3.66 -4.11
C ALA A 303 40.81 4.07 -3.05
N LEU A 304 42.11 3.87 -3.34
CA LEU A 304 43.21 4.26 -2.46
C LEU A 304 44.10 5.34 -3.11
N PRO A 305 43.66 6.61 -3.10
CA PRO A 305 44.63 7.70 -2.95
C PRO A 305 44.21 8.68 -1.84
N GLU A 306 45.22 9.21 -1.15
CA GLU A 306 45.20 10.27 -0.11
C GLU A 306 45.10 9.85 1.36
N LEU A 307 45.99 8.94 1.77
CA LEU A 307 46.53 8.92 3.13
C LEU A 307 48.06 8.76 3.06
N ILE A 308 48.74 9.79 2.53
CA ILE A 308 50.17 10.08 2.78
C ILE A 308 50.29 11.58 2.97
#